data_AF-K1T185-F1
#
_entry.id   AF-K1T185-F1
#
_cell.length_a   1.000
_cell.length_b   1.000
_cell.length_c   1.000
_cell.angle_alpha   90.00
_cell.angle_beta   90.00
_cell.angle_gamma   90.00
#
_symmetry.space_group_name_H-M   'P 1'
#
loop_
_entity.id
_entity.type
_entity.pdbx_description
1 polymer ?
#
loop_
_entity_poly.entity_id
_entity_poly.type
_entity_poly.pdbx_seq_one_letter_code
_entity_poly.pdbx_strand_id
1 'polypeptide(L)'
;MVPEWDGATCAQCNKCSYVCPHATIRPYALTAEEAANAPAVATIVDKKGKGKDVYKYTMAVSPLDCMGCGVCVGVCPTNSLKMVARETQDAKQAAFDYMVENVTVKEDLANNTVMGSQYKTPLLEFSGSCAGCAETSYAR
;
A
#
# COMPACT_ATOMS: atom_id res chain seq x y z
N MET A 1 5.80 -15.70 -3.32
CA MET A 1 5.48 -15.16 -1.99
C MET A 1 5.15 -13.68 -2.13
N VAL A 2 4.17 -13.17 -1.39
CA VAL A 2 3.77 -11.75 -1.40
C VAL A 2 3.53 -11.27 0.04
N PRO A 3 3.61 -9.96 0.33
CA PRO A 3 3.37 -9.47 1.69
C PRO A 3 1.87 -9.46 2.01
N GLU A 4 1.48 -10.15 3.07
CA GLU A 4 0.19 -9.98 3.74
C GLU A 4 0.31 -8.89 4.80
N TRP A 5 -0.68 -8.01 4.85
CA TRP A 5 -0.73 -6.87 5.78
C TRP A 5 -1.69 -7.09 6.94
N ASP A 6 -1.20 -6.86 8.16
CA ASP A 6 -2.01 -6.80 9.37
C ASP A 6 -2.29 -5.34 9.76
N GLY A 7 -3.55 -4.92 9.58
CA GLY A 7 -4.00 -3.57 9.91
C GLY A 7 -4.06 -3.28 11.41
N ALA A 8 -4.16 -4.29 12.28
CA ALA A 8 -4.29 -4.10 13.72
C ALA A 8 -2.98 -3.58 14.34
N THR A 9 -1.84 -4.16 13.93
CA THR A 9 -0.52 -3.78 14.43
C THR A 9 0.12 -2.62 13.66
N CYS A 10 -0.41 -2.27 12.49
CA CYS A 10 0.20 -1.29 11.60
C CYS A 10 0.23 0.13 12.19
N ALA A 11 1.41 0.76 12.16
CA ALA A 11 1.60 2.16 12.56
C ALA A 11 1.20 3.19 11.46
N GLN A 12 0.85 2.74 10.25
CA GLN A 12 0.48 3.61 9.11
C GLN A 12 1.58 4.61 8.70
N CYS A 13 2.84 4.19 8.80
CA CYS A 13 4.00 5.04 8.52
C CYS A 13 4.41 5.09 7.03
N ASN A 14 3.77 4.27 6.18
CA ASN A 14 3.99 4.17 4.74
C ASN A 14 5.40 3.78 4.27
N LYS A 15 6.32 3.42 5.17
CA LYS A 15 7.69 3.01 4.81
C LYS A 15 7.75 1.83 3.84
N CYS A 16 6.86 0.86 4.01
CA CYS A 16 6.76 -0.31 3.13
C CYS A 16 6.42 0.05 1.68
N SER A 17 5.54 1.03 1.48
CA SER A 17 5.29 1.62 0.16
C SER A 17 6.51 2.37 -0.33
N TYR A 18 7.10 3.24 0.50
CA TYR A 18 8.23 4.08 0.15
C TYR A 18 9.39 3.30 -0.46
N VAL A 19 9.70 2.13 0.10
CA VAL A 19 10.81 1.28 -0.37
C VAL A 19 10.44 0.34 -1.50
N CYS A 20 9.16 0.20 -1.85
CA CYS A 20 8.73 -0.77 -2.86
C CYS A 20 9.25 -0.37 -4.25
N PRO A 21 10.08 -1.21 -4.89
CA PRO A 21 10.68 -0.86 -6.17
C PRO A 21 9.75 -1.02 -7.38
N HIS A 22 8.57 -1.60 -7.19
CA HIS A 22 7.61 -1.88 -8.26
C HIS A 22 6.26 -1.21 -8.04
N ALA A 23 6.14 -0.37 -7.01
CA ALA A 23 4.89 0.25 -6.61
C ALA A 23 3.75 -0.75 -6.31
N THR A 24 4.05 -1.94 -5.80
CA THR A 24 3.04 -3.02 -5.64
C THR A 24 2.39 -3.07 -4.26
N ILE A 25 2.83 -2.22 -3.33
CA ILE A 25 2.23 -2.03 -2.01
C ILE A 25 2.05 -0.53 -1.80
N ARG A 26 0.82 -0.07 -1.61
CA ARG A 26 0.45 1.36 -1.60
C ARG A 26 -0.53 1.67 -0.46
N PRO A 27 -0.35 2.80 0.25
CA PRO A 27 -1.32 3.27 1.22
C PRO A 27 -2.40 4.08 0.51
N TYR A 28 -3.65 3.86 0.91
CA TYR A 28 -4.76 4.68 0.47
C TYR A 28 -5.50 5.25 1.68
N ALA A 29 -5.91 6.51 1.56
CA ALA A 29 -6.82 7.15 2.49
C ALA A 29 -8.19 7.24 1.83
N LEU A 30 -9.20 6.63 2.45
CA LEU A 30 -10.54 6.53 1.89
C LEU A 30 -11.50 7.43 2.66
N THR A 31 -12.38 8.13 1.96
CA THR A 31 -13.59 8.69 2.55
C THR A 31 -14.52 7.56 3.04
N ALA A 32 -15.53 7.91 3.84
CA ALA A 32 -16.52 6.93 4.30
C ALA A 32 -17.25 6.25 3.13
N GLU A 33 -17.53 6.98 2.05
CA GLU A 33 -18.18 6.46 0.84
C GLU A 33 -17.25 5.52 0.05
N GLU A 34 -16.02 5.93 -0.23
CA GLU A 34 -15.02 5.07 -0.89
C GLU A 34 -14.77 3.78 -0.08
N ALA A 35 -14.75 3.88 1.26
CA ALA A 35 -14.60 2.70 2.12
C ALA A 35 -15.82 1.78 2.11
N ALA A 36 -17.04 2.32 2.01
CA ALA A 36 -18.26 1.54 1.94
C ALA A 36 -18.43 0.83 0.59
N ASN A 37 -17.93 1.43 -0.48
CA ASN A 37 -18.00 0.90 -1.84
C ASN A 37 -16.83 -0.04 -2.19
N ALA A 38 -15.80 -0.11 -1.34
CA ALA A 38 -14.67 -0.99 -1.54
C ALA A 38 -15.09 -2.47 -1.52
N PRO A 39 -14.44 -3.35 -2.31
CA PRO A 39 -14.72 -4.78 -2.29
C PRO A 39 -14.59 -5.38 -0.88
N ALA A 40 -15.44 -6.36 -0.53
CA ALA A 40 -15.42 -6.99 0.79
C ALA A 40 -14.08 -7.64 1.17
N VAL A 41 -13.26 -7.96 0.17
CA VAL A 41 -11.89 -8.48 0.34
C VAL A 41 -10.90 -7.39 0.77
N ALA A 42 -11.23 -6.11 0.67
CA ALA A 42 -10.38 -5.01 1.12
C ALA A 42 -10.32 -4.98 2.65
N THR A 43 -9.11 -5.06 3.19
CA THR A 43 -8.90 -4.82 4.62
C THR A 43 -8.83 -3.31 4.85
N ILE A 44 -9.77 -2.76 5.63
CA ILE A 44 -9.85 -1.32 5.90
C ILE A 44 -9.85 -1.10 7.41
N VAL A 45 -9.05 -0.15 7.88
CA VAL A 45 -8.94 0.24 9.29
C VAL A 45 -9.11 1.74 9.46
N ASP A 46 -9.26 2.20 10.70
CA ASP A 46 -9.31 3.64 10.99
C ASP A 46 -7.97 4.32 10.73
N LYS A 47 -8.02 5.52 10.13
CA LYS A 47 -6.82 6.33 9.93
C LYS A 47 -6.26 6.83 11.26
N LYS A 48 -4.95 6.74 11.43
CA LYS A 48 -4.17 7.29 12.54
C LYS A 48 -3.48 8.59 12.12
N GLY A 49 -3.24 9.49 13.07
CA GLY A 49 -2.52 10.75 12.83
C GLY A 49 -3.32 11.76 12.01
N LYS A 50 -2.67 12.49 11.10
CA LYS A 50 -3.36 13.46 10.23
C LYS A 50 -4.45 12.76 9.41
N GLY A 51 -5.65 13.35 9.37
CA GLY A 51 -6.83 12.77 8.73
C GLY A 51 -7.56 11.71 9.56
N LYS A 52 -7.20 11.54 10.85
CA LYS A 52 -7.98 10.76 11.81
C LYS A 52 -9.43 11.30 11.87
N ASP A 53 -10.38 10.39 12.04
CA ASP A 53 -11.84 10.64 12.11
C ASP A 53 -12.47 11.18 10.80
N VAL A 54 -11.66 11.52 9.80
CA VAL A 54 -12.10 11.95 8.46
C VAL A 54 -11.96 10.81 7.45
N TYR A 55 -10.85 10.07 7.51
CA TYR A 55 -10.54 9.01 6.56
C TYR A 55 -10.43 7.64 7.21
N LYS A 56 -10.61 6.61 6.40
CA LYS A 56 -10.15 5.25 6.64
C LYS A 56 -8.80 5.03 5.95
N TYR A 57 -8.15 3.92 6.30
CA TYR A 57 -6.84 3.56 5.78
C TYR A 57 -6.83 2.11 5.31
N THR A 58 -6.12 1.87 4.21
CA THR A 58 -5.73 0.53 3.79
C THR A 58 -4.30 0.56 3.24
N MET A 59 -3.59 -0.55 3.42
CA MET A 59 -2.36 -0.84 2.68
C MET A 59 -2.71 -1.90 1.64
N ALA A 60 -2.96 -1.49 0.42
CA ALA A 60 -3.30 -2.39 -0.66
C ALA A 60 -2.04 -2.97 -1.30
N VAL A 61 -2.07 -4.27 -1.58
CA VAL A 61 -0.98 -5.00 -2.24
C VAL A 61 -1.53 -5.57 -3.54
N SER A 62 -0.81 -5.36 -4.65
CA SER A 62 -1.05 -6.11 -5.90
C SER A 62 -0.32 -7.44 -5.81
N PRO A 63 -1.01 -8.57 -5.54
CA PRO A 63 -0.37 -9.89 -5.51
C PRO A 63 0.16 -10.31 -6.88
N LEU A 64 -0.41 -9.80 -7.98
CA LEU A 64 -0.03 -10.20 -9.34
C LEU A 64 1.21 -9.47 -9.85
N ASP A 65 1.43 -8.24 -9.42
CA ASP A 65 2.62 -7.47 -9.82
C ASP A 65 3.78 -7.60 -8.82
N CYS A 66 3.52 -8.11 -7.61
CA CYS A 66 4.54 -8.21 -6.56
C CYS A 66 5.64 -9.21 -6.94
N MET A 67 6.88 -8.71 -7.01
CA MET A 67 8.07 -9.52 -7.28
C MET A 67 8.61 -10.32 -6.07
N GLY A 68 7.94 -10.27 -4.92
CA GLY A 68 8.28 -11.10 -3.76
C GLY A 68 9.62 -10.81 -3.06
N CYS A 69 10.20 -9.61 -3.24
CA CYS A 69 11.55 -9.28 -2.76
C CYS A 69 11.69 -9.11 -1.23
N GLY A 70 10.59 -8.92 -0.50
CA GLY A 70 10.59 -8.81 0.96
C GLY A 70 11.13 -7.49 1.55
N VAL A 71 11.56 -6.52 0.74
CA VAL A 71 12.10 -5.24 1.22
C VAL A 71 11.10 -4.48 2.09
N CYS A 72 9.80 -4.54 1.75
CA CYS A 72 8.72 -3.93 2.53
C CYS A 72 8.57 -4.54 3.93
N VAL A 73 8.78 -5.85 4.07
CA VAL A 73 8.77 -6.55 5.36
C VAL A 73 9.98 -6.13 6.18
N GLY A 74 11.17 -6.11 5.58
CA GLY A 74 12.42 -5.76 6.26
C GLY A 74 12.45 -4.33 6.83
N VAL A 75 11.73 -3.39 6.22
CA VAL A 75 11.64 -2.00 6.72
C VAL A 75 10.50 -1.76 7.71
N CYS A 76 9.60 -2.73 7.92
CA CYS A 76 8.41 -2.55 8.73
C CYS A 76 8.77 -2.45 10.22
N PRO A 77 8.59 -1.29 10.89
CA PRO A 77 9.02 -1.12 12.27
C PRO A 77 8.14 -1.87 13.28
N THR A 78 6.95 -2.30 12.87
CA THR A 78 5.94 -2.96 13.72
C THR A 78 5.72 -4.43 13.36
N ASN A 79 6.48 -4.99 12.42
CA ASN A 79 6.30 -6.37 11.92
C ASN A 79 4.86 -6.66 11.45
N SER A 80 4.18 -5.66 10.89
CA SER A 80 2.79 -5.76 10.41
C SER A 80 2.67 -6.33 8.99
N LEU A 81 3.77 -6.85 8.45
CA LEU A 81 3.82 -7.49 7.14
C LEU A 81 4.49 -8.85 7.28
N LYS A 82 3.92 -9.86 6.64
CA LYS A 82 4.48 -11.21 6.59
C LYS A 82 4.47 -11.71 5.15
N MET A 83 5.56 -12.34 4.72
CA MET A 83 5.56 -13.02 3.43
C MET A 83 4.71 -14.29 3.51
N VAL A 84 3.73 -14.42 2.63
CA VAL A 84 2.85 -15.60 2.49
C VAL A 84 2.83 -16.10 1.05
N ALA A 85 2.24 -17.27 0.81
CA ALA A 85 2.03 -17.78 -0.55
C ALA A 85 1.17 -16.80 -1.36
N ARG A 86 1.43 -16.67 -2.66
CA ARG A 86 0.72 -15.67 -3.50
C ARG A 86 -0.76 -16.04 -3.60
N GLU A 87 -1.03 -17.32 -3.77
CA GLU A 87 -2.34 -17.92 -3.96
C GLU A 87 -3.30 -17.61 -2.80
N THR A 88 -2.78 -17.42 -1.58
CA THR A 88 -3.59 -17.05 -0.42
C THR A 88 -4.00 -15.58 -0.42
N GLN A 89 -3.48 -14.78 -1.35
CA GLN A 89 -3.74 -13.35 -1.48
C GLN A 89 -4.29 -12.96 -2.85
N ASP A 90 -4.49 -13.88 -3.80
CA ASP A 90 -4.96 -13.56 -5.17
C ASP A 90 -6.26 -12.74 -5.18
N ALA A 91 -7.19 -13.03 -4.27
CA ALA A 91 -8.43 -12.27 -4.12
C ALA A 91 -8.22 -10.79 -3.74
N LYS A 92 -7.06 -10.42 -3.17
CA LYS A 92 -6.72 -9.04 -2.82
C LYS A 92 -6.42 -8.17 -4.04
N GLN A 93 -6.21 -8.77 -5.22
CA GLN A 93 -6.05 -8.01 -6.46
C GLN A 93 -7.25 -7.08 -6.71
N ALA A 94 -8.48 -7.59 -6.54
CA ALA A 94 -9.68 -6.78 -6.70
C ALA A 94 -9.73 -5.57 -5.75
N ALA A 95 -9.18 -5.71 -4.53
CA ALA A 95 -9.05 -4.57 -3.62
C ALA A 95 -8.03 -3.56 -4.15
N PHE A 96 -6.87 -4.01 -4.63
CA PHE A 96 -5.85 -3.13 -5.21
C PHE A 96 -6.38 -2.37 -6.43
N ASP A 97 -7.03 -3.08 -7.36
CA ASP A 97 -7.61 -2.50 -8.58
C ASP A 97 -8.65 -1.42 -8.22
N TYR A 98 -9.54 -1.71 -7.27
CA TYR A 98 -10.50 -0.72 -6.78
C TYR A 98 -9.81 0.55 -6.25
N MET A 99 -8.73 0.40 -5.47
CA MET A 99 -8.02 1.56 -4.93
C MET A 99 -7.40 2.41 -6.03
N VAL A 100 -6.83 1.79 -7.06
CA VAL A 100 -6.24 2.49 -8.20
C VAL A 100 -7.29 3.24 -9.01
N GLU A 101 -8.43 2.60 -9.27
CA GLU A 101 -9.46 3.14 -10.16
C GLU A 101 -10.38 4.16 -9.49
N ASN A 102 -10.67 4.01 -8.20
CA ASN A 102 -11.77 4.71 -7.54
C ASN A 102 -11.34 5.62 -6.39
N VAL A 103 -10.15 5.44 -5.82
CA VAL A 103 -9.70 6.24 -4.66
C VAL A 103 -8.83 7.39 -5.13
N THR A 104 -9.33 8.61 -4.94
CA THR A 104 -8.63 9.83 -5.32
C THR A 104 -7.57 10.25 -4.30
N VAL A 105 -6.52 10.92 -4.77
CA VAL A 105 -5.48 11.52 -3.91
C VAL A 105 -6.11 12.54 -2.96
N LYS A 106 -5.78 12.46 -1.68
CA LYS A 106 -6.22 13.42 -0.65
C LYS A 106 -5.14 14.47 -0.46
N GLU A 107 -5.33 15.65 -1.04
CA GLU A 107 -4.34 16.75 -1.05
C GLU A 107 -3.93 17.22 0.36
N ASP A 108 -4.79 17.05 1.36
CA ASP A 108 -4.45 17.36 2.74
C ASP A 108 -3.46 16.35 3.35
N LEU A 109 -3.35 15.13 2.81
CA LEU A 109 -2.40 14.11 3.24
C LEU A 109 -1.16 14.02 2.34
N ALA A 110 -1.31 14.26 1.04
CA ALA A 110 -0.25 14.20 0.05
C ALA A 110 0.72 15.39 0.21
N ASN A 111 1.99 15.11 0.52
CA ASN A 111 3.03 16.13 0.67
C ASN A 111 4.44 15.55 0.46
N ASN A 112 5.49 16.32 0.76
CA ASN A 112 6.88 15.94 0.50
C ASN A 112 7.60 15.27 1.70
N THR A 113 6.88 14.90 2.75
CA THR A 113 7.43 14.03 3.81
C THR A 113 7.46 12.58 3.36
N VAL A 114 8.30 11.73 3.98
CA VAL A 114 8.35 10.29 3.67
C VAL A 114 6.97 9.62 3.77
N MET A 115 6.16 9.99 4.76
CA MET A 115 4.83 9.40 4.93
C MET A 115 3.81 9.98 3.93
N GLY A 116 3.81 11.31 3.77
CA GLY A 116 2.86 12.01 2.90
C GLY A 116 3.10 11.78 1.41
N SER A 117 4.35 11.57 0.99
CA SER A 117 4.69 11.31 -0.41
C SER A 117 4.03 10.04 -0.94
N GLN A 118 3.76 9.08 -0.06
CA GLN A 118 3.19 7.79 -0.42
C GLN A 118 1.69 7.82 -0.67
N TYR A 119 1.00 8.93 -0.34
CA TYR A 119 -0.39 9.13 -0.76
C TYR A 119 -0.50 9.74 -2.17
N LYS A 120 0.62 10.08 -2.81
CA LYS A 120 0.64 10.47 -4.22
C LYS A 120 0.63 9.22 -5.09
N THR A 121 0.03 9.32 -6.27
CA THR A 121 0.08 8.26 -7.28
C THR A 121 1.52 8.10 -7.79
N PRO A 122 2.14 6.91 -7.65
CA PRO A 122 3.43 6.64 -8.26
C PRO A 122 3.27 6.57 -9.78
N LEU A 123 4.20 7.19 -10.52
CA LEU A 123 4.13 7.27 -12.00
C LEU A 123 5.08 6.29 -12.70
N LEU A 124 5.96 5.65 -11.94
CA LEU A 124 6.75 4.51 -12.37
C LEU A 124 6.34 3.29 -11.55
N GLU A 125 5.59 2.38 -12.19
CA GLU A 125 5.02 1.20 -11.56
C GLU A 125 5.27 -0.04 -12.43
N PHE A 126 5.37 -1.20 -11.79
CA PHE A 126 5.42 -2.52 -12.46
C PHE A 126 6.53 -2.68 -13.52
N SER A 127 7.66 -1.99 -13.33
CA SER A 127 8.81 -2.10 -14.24
C SER A 127 9.38 -3.52 -14.29
N GLY A 128 10.05 -3.87 -15.39
CA GLY A 128 10.76 -5.14 -15.54
C GLY A 128 12.09 -5.25 -14.77
N SER A 129 12.31 -4.41 -13.75
CA SER A 129 13.54 -4.43 -12.95
C SER A 129 13.58 -5.65 -12.02
N CYS A 130 14.79 -6.01 -11.57
CA CYS A 130 15.00 -7.14 -10.66
C CYS A 130 14.19 -7.00 -9.36
N ALA A 131 13.84 -8.14 -8.75
CA ALA A 131 13.22 -8.16 -7.42
C ALA A 131 14.13 -7.47 -6.39
N GLY A 132 13.68 -6.35 -5.81
CA GLY A 132 14.47 -5.58 -4.84
C GLY A 132 15.44 -4.57 -5.46
N CYS A 133 15.29 -4.23 -6.75
CA CYS A 133 16.09 -3.21 -7.42
C CYS A 133 16.02 -1.87 -6.66
N ALA A 134 17.16 -1.31 -6.27
CA ALA A 134 17.17 -0.04 -5.54
C ALA A 134 16.86 1.17 -6.43
N GLU A 135 17.22 1.11 -7.73
CA GLU A 135 17.12 2.23 -8.66
C GLU A 135 15.68 2.75 -8.79
N THR A 136 14.72 1.83 -8.97
CA THR A 136 13.33 2.20 -9.16
C THR A 136 12.67 2.71 -7.87
N SER A 137 13.15 2.33 -6.68
CA SER A 137 12.68 2.92 -5.42
C SER A 137 13.04 4.41 -5.29
N TYR A 138 14.11 4.87 -5.95
CA TYR A 138 14.45 6.30 -6.01
C TYR A 138 13.71 7.04 -7.12
N ALA A 139 13.45 6.38 -8.25
CA ALA A 139 12.83 7.00 -9.42
C ALA A 139 11.29 7.08 -9.39
N ARG A 140 10.65 6.28 -8.52
CA ARG A 140 9.20 6.05 -8.49
C ARG A 140 8.32 7.24 -8.10
#